data_AF-A0A917VVK1-F1
#
_entry.id   AF-A0A917VVK1-F1
#
_cell.length_a   1.000
_cell.length_b   1.000
_cell.length_c   1.000
_cell.angle_alpha   90.00
_cell.angle_beta   90.00
_cell.angle_gamma   90.00
#
_symmetry.space_group_name_H-M   'P 1'
#
loop_
_entity.id
_entity.type
_entity.pdbx_description
1 polymer ?
#
loop_
_entity_poly.entity_id
_entity_poly.type
_entity_poly.pdbx_seq_one_letter_code
_entity_poly.pdbx_strand_id
1 'polypeptide(L)'
;MPPGKLVRFAEQWGIGCRTGQGHARPSGRGPYRESAALYAGLMFFIFGFGTKRRNLGPGGTRSCPRCHNTTQWTRVREFKQFTVFFVPVARWQRRSLEVCGICGTAVEA
;
A
#
# COMPACT_ATOMS: atom_id res chain seq x y z
N MET A 1 33.83 2.10 -51.86
CA MET A 1 33.83 1.52 -53.21
C MET A 1 32.99 0.24 -53.20
N PRO A 2 31.95 0.14 -54.04
CA PRO A 2 31.20 -1.09 -54.39
C PRO A 2 32.06 -1.90 -55.42
N PRO A 3 31.60 -2.94 -56.18
CA PRO A 3 30.29 -3.60 -56.34
C PRO A 3 30.38 -5.16 -56.30
N GLY A 4 29.33 -5.96 -56.10
CA GLY A 4 28.23 -6.22 -57.03
C GLY A 4 28.56 -7.32 -58.08
N LYS A 5 28.33 -8.60 -57.74
CA LYS A 5 27.99 -9.70 -58.67
C LYS A 5 26.98 -10.61 -57.94
N LEU A 6 25.71 -10.25 -57.92
CA LEU A 6 24.72 -10.51 -58.97
C LEU A 6 24.55 -12.02 -59.26
N VAL A 7 23.37 -12.48 -58.85
CA VAL A 7 22.40 -13.15 -59.75
C VAL A 7 22.79 -14.56 -60.15
N ARG A 8 22.41 -15.55 -59.33
CA ARG A 8 22.01 -16.92 -59.74
C ARG A 8 21.35 -17.70 -58.59
N PHE A 9 20.33 -17.13 -57.95
CA PHE A 9 19.54 -17.93 -56.99
C PHE A 9 18.04 -17.57 -56.91
N ALA A 10 17.58 -16.55 -57.65
CA ALA A 10 16.25 -15.97 -57.46
C ALA A 10 15.18 -16.45 -58.47
N GLU A 11 15.46 -17.45 -59.32
CA GLU A 11 14.56 -17.80 -60.44
C GLU A 11 14.22 -19.30 -60.52
N GLN A 12 14.15 -20.02 -59.39
CA GLN A 12 13.71 -21.43 -59.40
C GLN A 12 12.50 -21.75 -58.52
N TRP A 13 11.84 -20.75 -57.94
CA TRP A 13 10.65 -21.01 -57.14
C TRP A 13 9.53 -20.01 -57.44
N GLY A 14 8.75 -20.34 -58.48
CA GLY A 14 7.31 -20.11 -58.49
C GLY A 14 6.83 -18.68 -58.69
N ILE A 15 6.99 -18.15 -59.90
CA ILE A 15 6.10 -17.10 -60.40
C ILE A 15 4.71 -17.72 -60.57
N GLY A 16 3.88 -17.55 -59.54
CA GLY A 16 2.44 -17.72 -59.61
C GLY A 16 1.80 -16.45 -59.07
N CYS A 17 1.57 -15.47 -59.96
CA CYS A 17 0.71 -14.32 -59.66
C CYS A 17 -0.71 -14.84 -59.38
N ARG A 18 -1.04 -15.02 -58.09
CA ARG A 18 -2.43 -15.22 -57.65
C ARG A 18 -2.96 -13.90 -57.09
N THR A 19 -3.58 -13.15 -57.98
CA THR A 19 -4.49 -12.07 -57.67
C THR A 19 -5.65 -12.63 -56.84
N GLY A 20 -6.01 -11.93 -55.76
CA GLY A 20 -7.27 -12.12 -55.06
C GLY A 20 -7.19 -12.94 -53.79
N GLN A 21 -7.20 -12.26 -52.65
CA GLN A 21 -8.35 -12.26 -51.73
C GLN A 21 -7.98 -11.43 -50.50
N GLY A 22 -8.53 -10.21 -50.44
CA GLY A 22 -8.59 -9.45 -49.21
C GLY A 22 -9.46 -10.23 -48.23
N HIS A 23 -8.83 -10.88 -47.27
CA HIS A 23 -9.53 -11.42 -46.12
C HIS A 23 -10.05 -10.24 -45.30
N ALA A 24 -11.33 -9.91 -45.50
CA ALA A 24 -12.10 -9.13 -44.56
C ALA A 24 -11.99 -9.83 -43.20
N ARG A 25 -11.24 -9.24 -42.27
CA ARG A 25 -11.27 -9.67 -40.87
C ARG A 25 -12.68 -9.40 -40.36
N PRO A 26 -13.47 -10.40 -39.94
CA PRO A 26 -14.65 -10.10 -39.14
C PRO A 26 -14.13 -9.44 -37.87
N SER A 27 -14.55 -8.20 -37.66
CA SER A 27 -14.40 -7.49 -36.40
C SER A 27 -15.13 -8.30 -35.33
N GLY A 28 -14.40 -9.18 -34.65
CA GLY A 28 -14.86 -9.84 -33.43
C GLY A 28 -15.08 -8.77 -32.36
N ARG A 29 -16.27 -8.15 -32.36
CA ARG A 29 -16.81 -7.47 -31.19
C ARG A 29 -17.20 -8.58 -30.20
N GLY A 30 -16.22 -9.00 -29.39
CA GLY A 30 -16.49 -9.90 -28.28
C GLY A 30 -17.48 -9.25 -27.29
N PRO A 31 -18.39 -10.04 -26.68
CA PRO A 31 -19.40 -9.56 -25.73
C PRO A 31 -18.84 -9.20 -24.35
N TYR A 32 -17.51 -9.21 -24.17
CA TYR A 32 -16.87 -8.86 -22.89
C TYR A 32 -16.88 -7.35 -22.57
N ARG A 33 -17.63 -6.54 -23.34
CA ARG A 33 -17.74 -5.09 -23.09
C ARG A 33 -18.87 -4.73 -22.12
N GLU A 34 -19.80 -5.64 -21.83
CA GLU A 34 -20.92 -5.38 -20.91
C GLU A 34 -20.57 -5.55 -19.44
N SER A 35 -19.55 -6.34 -19.10
CA SER A 35 -19.16 -6.59 -17.72
C SER A 35 -18.29 -5.48 -17.12
N ALA A 36 -17.51 -4.76 -17.94
CA ALA A 36 -16.57 -3.72 -17.49
C ALA A 36 -17.21 -2.46 -16.87
N ALA A 37 -18.52 -2.22 -17.10
CA ALA A 37 -19.20 -1.02 -16.62
C ALA A 37 -19.55 -1.08 -15.12
N LEU A 38 -19.61 -2.27 -14.51
CA LEU A 38 -20.04 -2.41 -13.10
C LEU A 38 -18.91 -2.18 -12.08
N TYR A 39 -17.66 -2.06 -12.53
CA TYR A 39 -16.51 -1.81 -11.65
C TYR A 39 -15.71 -0.54 -12.00
N ALA A 40 -16.20 0.25 -12.96
CA ALA A 40 -15.51 1.47 -13.43
C ALA A 40 -15.39 2.60 -12.37
N GLY A 41 -15.96 2.45 -11.17
CA GLY A 41 -16.02 3.52 -10.16
C GLY A 41 -15.61 3.17 -8.73
N LEU A 42 -15.20 1.93 -8.41
CA LEU A 42 -14.91 1.55 -7.02
C LEU A 42 -13.43 1.71 -6.69
N MET A 43 -13.02 2.95 -6.44
CA MET A 43 -11.77 3.19 -5.69
C MET A 43 -12.02 2.78 -4.22
N PHE A 44 -11.37 1.72 -3.77
CA PHE A 44 -11.45 1.28 -2.38
C PHE A 44 -10.38 2.00 -1.55
N PHE A 45 -10.74 2.52 -0.39
CA PHE A 45 -9.81 3.13 0.57
C PHE A 45 -9.63 2.20 1.76
N ILE A 46 -8.38 1.87 2.09
CA ILE A 46 -8.06 1.14 3.32
C ILE A 46 -7.76 2.17 4.39
N PHE A 47 -8.55 2.22 5.46
CA PHE A 47 -8.29 3.08 6.61
C PHE A 47 -8.16 2.26 7.89
N GLY A 48 -7.38 2.78 8.82
CA GLY A 48 -7.12 2.20 10.12
C GLY A 48 -7.13 3.29 11.19
N PHE A 49 -7.66 2.95 12.34
CA PHE A 49 -7.67 3.83 13.51
C PHE A 49 -7.08 3.07 14.70
N GLY A 50 -6.18 3.71 15.45
CA GLY A 50 -5.55 3.07 16.60
C GLY A 50 -4.99 4.05 17.61
N THR A 51 -4.94 3.62 18.87
CA THR A 51 -4.18 4.30 19.93
C THR A 51 -2.75 3.78 19.93
N LYS A 52 -1.79 4.69 19.98
CA LYS A 52 -0.36 4.39 20.06
C LYS A 52 0.20 5.00 21.33
N ARG A 53 1.05 4.23 22.02
CA ARG A 53 1.74 4.66 23.23
C ARG A 53 3.23 4.82 22.90
N ARG A 54 3.80 5.94 23.33
CA ARG A 54 5.23 6.23 23.22
C ARG A 54 5.80 6.45 24.60
N ASN A 55 6.77 5.64 24.97
CA ASN A 55 7.51 5.84 26.22
C ASN A 55 8.35 7.12 26.09
N LEU A 56 8.12 8.07 27.00
CA LEU A 56 8.86 9.32 27.12
C LEU A 56 10.09 9.17 28.03
N GLY A 57 10.26 8.00 28.66
CA GLY A 57 11.37 7.69 29.53
C GLY A 57 10.99 7.66 31.00
N PRO A 58 12.00 7.58 31.89
CA PRO A 58 11.78 7.56 33.33
C PRO A 58 11.24 8.90 33.82
N GLY A 59 10.19 8.86 34.63
CA GLY A 59 9.63 10.00 35.34
C GLY A 59 10.16 10.10 36.77
N GLY A 60 9.39 10.76 37.63
CA GLY A 60 9.70 10.92 39.04
C GLY A 60 9.47 9.65 39.87
N THR A 61 10.05 9.63 41.06
CA THR A 61 9.80 8.61 42.08
C THR A 61 8.61 9.02 42.95
N ARG A 62 7.56 8.21 43.00
CA ARG A 62 6.41 8.42 43.89
C ARG A 62 5.86 7.11 44.43
N SER A 63 5.18 7.17 45.58
CA SER A 63 4.50 6.01 46.18
C SER A 63 3.28 5.63 45.34
N CYS A 64 3.12 4.33 45.06
CA CYS A 64 2.01 3.82 44.28
C CYS A 64 0.76 3.56 45.15
N PRO A 65 -0.43 4.08 44.78
CA PRO A 65 -1.65 3.82 45.55
C PRO A 65 -2.12 2.36 45.45
N ARG A 66 -1.61 1.56 44.49
CA ARG A 66 -2.02 0.16 44.31
C ARG A 66 -1.12 -0.83 45.05
N CYS A 67 0.21 -0.65 44.99
CA CYS A 67 1.17 -1.57 45.59
C CYS A 67 1.93 -0.96 46.79
N HIS A 68 1.65 0.30 47.15
CA HIS A 68 2.24 1.03 48.28
C HIS A 68 3.77 1.10 48.31
N ASN A 69 4.43 0.76 47.21
CA ASN A 69 5.88 0.86 47.09
C ASN A 69 6.28 2.19 46.44
N THR A 70 7.42 2.73 46.87
CA THR A 70 8.04 3.91 46.26
C THR A 70 8.88 3.46 45.09
N THR A 71 8.48 3.83 43.89
CA THR A 71 9.17 3.40 42.67
C THR A 71 9.26 4.54 41.68
N GLN A 72 10.12 4.39 40.69
CA GLN A 72 10.20 5.30 39.56
C GLN A 72 9.03 5.02 38.62
N TRP A 73 8.29 6.07 38.27
CA TRP A 73 7.17 5.95 37.34
C TRP A 73 7.63 6.24 35.93
N THR A 74 7.20 5.43 34.97
CA THR A 74 7.54 5.60 33.56
C THR A 74 6.53 6.54 32.91
N ARG A 75 7.03 7.59 32.24
CA ARG A 75 6.18 8.51 31.48
C ARG A 75 5.87 7.92 30.11
N VAL A 76 4.59 7.85 29.78
CA VAL A 76 4.08 7.32 28.52
C VAL A 76 3.14 8.34 27.90
N ARG A 77 3.33 8.65 26.63
CA ARG A 77 2.41 9.51 25.87
C ARG A 77 1.53 8.65 24.98
N GLU A 78 0.22 8.72 25.18
CA GLU A 78 -0.76 8.10 24.31
C GLU A 78 -1.24 9.10 23.25
N PHE A 79 -1.40 8.66 22.01
CA PHE A 79 -1.98 9.45 20.93
C PHE A 79 -2.84 8.58 20.03
N LYS A 80 -3.89 9.17 19.47
CA LYS A 80 -4.73 8.54 18.44
C LYS A 80 -4.11 8.79 17.08
N GLN A 81 -4.00 7.73 16.29
CA GLN A 81 -3.46 7.77 14.94
C GLN A 81 -4.50 7.24 13.96
N PHE A 82 -4.75 8.01 12.91
CA PHE A 82 -5.51 7.59 11.75
C PHE A 82 -4.56 7.35 10.59
N THR A 83 -4.71 6.19 9.96
CA THR A 83 -3.89 5.75 8.83
C THR A 83 -4.76 5.46 7.63
N VAL A 84 -4.37 5.91 6.44
CA VAL A 84 -5.02 5.56 5.17
C VAL A 84 -3.96 4.95 4.26
N PHE A 85 -4.24 3.78 3.69
CA PHE A 85 -3.26 2.96 2.97
C PHE A 85 -1.95 2.82 3.73
N PHE A 86 -2.04 2.60 5.05
CA PHE A 86 -0.89 2.49 5.98
C PHE A 86 -0.07 3.77 6.18
N VAL A 87 -0.41 4.87 5.49
CA VAL A 87 0.20 6.19 5.69
C VAL A 87 -0.51 6.90 6.86
N PRO A 88 0.20 7.29 7.93
CA PRO A 88 -0.40 8.04 9.02
C PRO A 88 -0.74 9.47 8.58
N VAL A 89 -2.02 9.77 8.42
CA VAL A 89 -2.51 11.06 7.90
C VAL A 89 -2.79 12.06 9.03
N ALA A 90 -3.32 11.58 10.16
CA ALA A 90 -3.68 12.44 11.28
C ALA A 90 -3.29 11.81 12.62
N ARG A 91 -2.79 12.64 13.53
CA ARG A 91 -2.47 12.27 14.92
C ARG A 91 -3.07 13.30 15.87
N TRP A 92 -3.89 12.87 16.81
CA TRP A 92 -4.56 13.76 17.77
C TRP A 92 -4.64 13.15 19.18
N GLN A 93 -5.22 13.92 20.11
CA GLN A 93 -5.49 13.52 21.49
C GLN A 93 -4.23 13.00 22.22
N ARG A 94 -3.20 13.84 22.30
CA ARG A 94 -1.98 13.53 23.05
C ARG A 94 -2.29 13.58 24.55
N ARG A 95 -2.18 12.45 25.25
CA ARG A 95 -2.34 12.34 26.71
C ARG A 95 -1.05 11.88 27.36
N SER A 96 -0.68 12.50 28.48
CA SER A 96 0.43 12.07 29.33
C SER A 96 -0.07 11.11 30.39
N LEU A 97 0.50 9.92 30.41
CA LEU A 97 0.25 8.90 31.40
C LEU A 97 1.55 8.60 32.14
N GLU A 98 1.44 8.29 33.42
CA GLU A 98 2.53 7.77 34.22
C GLU A 98 2.18 6.35 34.66
N VAL A 99 3.08 5.41 34.37
CA VAL A 99 2.91 3.98 34.62
C VAL A 99 3.85 3.52 35.72
N CYS A 100 3.32 2.87 36.74
CA CYS A 100 4.11 2.29 37.82
C CYS A 100 4.99 1.16 37.26
N GLY A 101 6.31 1.23 37.51
CA GLY A 101 7.27 0.23 37.03
C GLY A 101 7.13 -1.16 37.67
N ILE A 102 6.39 -1.28 38.77
CA ILE A 102 6.22 -2.54 39.51
C ILE A 102 4.90 -3.24 39.14
N CYS A 103 3.77 -2.55 39.32
CA CYS A 103 2.45 -3.15 39.15
C CYS A 103 1.76 -2.77 37.84
N GLY A 104 2.37 -1.91 37.01
CA GLY A 104 1.81 -1.51 35.72
C GLY A 104 0.59 -0.58 35.81
N THR A 105 0.27 -0.03 36.98
CA THR A 105 -0.84 0.93 37.13
C THR A 105 -0.52 2.20 36.36
N ALA A 106 -1.40 2.57 35.42
CA ALA A 106 -1.31 3.82 34.67
C ALA A 106 -2.27 4.84 35.27
N VAL A 107 -1.76 6.04 35.55
CA VAL A 107 -2.58 7.20 35.94
C VAL A 107 -2.25 8.37 35.02
N GLU A 108 -3.22 9.26 34.81
CA GLU A 108 -2.99 10.49 34.05
C GLU A 108 -2.09 11.42 34.87
N ALA A 109 -1.09 12.00 34.20
CA ALA A 109 -0.04 12.82 34.83
C ALA A 109 -0.36 14.30 34.76
#